data_AF-A0A1M6SJF0-F1
#
_entry.id   AF-A0A1M6SJF0-F1
#
_cell.length_a   1.000
_cell.length_b   1.000
_cell.length_c   1.000
_cell.angle_alpha   90.00
_cell.angle_beta   90.00
_cell.angle_gamma   90.00
#
_symmetry.space_group_name_H-M   'P 1'
#
loop_
_entity.id
_entity.type
_entity.pdbx_description
1 polymer ?
#
loop_
_entity_poly.entity_id
_entity_poly.type
_entity_poly.pdbx_seq_one_letter_code
_entity_poly.pdbx_strand_id
1 'polypeptide(L)'
;MLKIFTLALIFALLAACDDIRQENYPSGKIRIQTQYVNDKKNGQQIEFYESGAKKSEKTFVDGKEQGMATEYYESGTVKANVPYEKGAIQGTATRYHENGKIQSVTLYEKGMVIAFPETYDSSGEPEIQGVYNDPRDGQRYEWVRIGEAVWLAENAKYAPVQGSLCIQCNVWGRLYNLESAKNACPTSFRIPRIADWKKLAETVGKNPARKLKASFGWNDDGDGSDEFSFAVRASGVLFNPVDVPENKRKFQEAGDKAFFWTEEGSVAVFQKNSSEIRFEKFNPKFGASLRCVK
;
A
#
# COMPACT_ATOMS: atom_id res chain seq x y z
N MET A 1 -26.34 -41.43 -68.23
CA MET A 1 -26.52 -41.92 -66.84
C MET A 1 -25.14 -41.88 -66.21
N LEU A 2 -24.83 -41.19 -65.11
CA LEU A 2 -25.55 -41.01 -63.86
C LEU A 2 -25.04 -39.69 -63.23
N LYS A 3 -25.95 -38.84 -62.74
CA LYS A 3 -25.63 -37.62 -62.01
C LYS A 3 -25.10 -37.99 -60.62
N ILE A 4 -23.97 -37.42 -60.19
CA ILE A 4 -23.56 -37.42 -58.78
C ILE A 4 -23.62 -35.97 -58.31
N PHE A 5 -24.66 -35.68 -57.52
CA PHE A 5 -24.80 -34.46 -56.73
C PHE A 5 -23.86 -34.59 -55.53
N THR A 6 -22.82 -33.78 -55.47
CA THR A 6 -22.07 -33.60 -54.22
C THR A 6 -22.77 -32.51 -53.41
N LEU A 7 -23.40 -32.94 -52.33
CA LEU A 7 -24.12 -32.14 -51.36
C LEU A 7 -23.15 -31.12 -50.71
N ALA A 8 -23.34 -29.83 -50.98
CA ALA A 8 -22.66 -28.77 -50.25
C ALA A 8 -23.22 -28.74 -48.82
N LEU A 9 -22.43 -29.22 -47.85
CA LEU A 9 -22.72 -29.10 -46.44
C LEU A 9 -22.54 -27.63 -46.05
N ILE A 10 -23.62 -26.84 -46.16
CA ILE A 10 -23.67 -25.48 -45.61
C ILE A 10 -23.71 -25.65 -44.10
N PHE A 11 -22.54 -25.53 -43.45
CA PHE A 11 -22.46 -25.27 -42.03
C PHE A 11 -23.05 -23.88 -41.82
N ALA A 12 -24.32 -23.82 -41.43
CA ALA A 12 -24.93 -22.61 -40.91
C ALA A 12 -24.15 -22.25 -39.63
N LEU A 13 -23.22 -21.29 -39.73
CA LEU A 13 -22.84 -20.50 -38.57
C LEU A 13 -24.15 -19.87 -38.09
N LEU A 14 -24.67 -20.37 -36.97
CA LEU A 14 -25.60 -19.62 -36.15
C LEU A 14 -24.88 -18.33 -35.77
N ALA A 15 -25.10 -17.27 -36.55
CA ALA A 15 -24.83 -15.93 -36.11
C ALA A 15 -25.67 -15.73 -34.85
N ALA A 16 -25.06 -15.86 -33.68
CA ALA A 16 -25.60 -15.25 -32.49
C ALA A 16 -25.76 -13.77 -32.88
N CYS A 17 -27.01 -13.34 -33.02
CA CYS A 17 -27.30 -11.93 -33.24
C CYS A 17 -26.78 -11.22 -32.00
N ASP A 18 -25.71 -10.45 -32.12
CA ASP A 18 -25.15 -9.70 -31.00
C ASP A 18 -26.23 -8.72 -30.52
N ASP A 19 -26.91 -9.01 -29.41
CA ASP A 19 -27.82 -8.06 -28.74
C ASP A 19 -26.96 -6.95 -28.15
N ILE A 20 -26.81 -5.88 -28.92
CA ILE A 20 -26.03 -4.71 -28.55
C ILE A 20 -27.00 -3.60 -28.15
N ARG A 21 -26.95 -3.21 -26.89
CA ARG A 21 -27.74 -2.09 -26.36
C ARG A 21 -26.86 -0.85 -26.24
N GLN A 22 -27.43 0.28 -26.62
CA GLN A 22 -26.74 1.57 -26.60
C GLN A 22 -27.47 2.56 -25.70
N GLU A 23 -26.69 3.36 -24.99
CA GLU A 23 -27.17 4.54 -24.26
C GLU A 23 -26.48 5.76 -24.86
N ASN A 24 -27.24 6.85 -25.07
CA ASN A 24 -26.75 8.06 -25.71
C ASN A 24 -26.65 9.23 -24.73
N TYR A 25 -25.77 10.17 -25.03
CA TYR A 25 -25.75 11.51 -24.44
C TYR A 25 -26.98 12.32 -24.88
N PRO A 26 -27.31 13.43 -24.18
CA PRO A 26 -28.34 14.37 -24.64
C PRO A 26 -28.12 14.90 -26.06
N SER A 27 -26.85 14.99 -26.49
CA SER A 27 -26.45 15.36 -27.86
C SER A 27 -26.76 14.29 -28.92
N GLY A 28 -27.20 13.09 -28.52
CA GLY A 28 -27.46 11.96 -29.40
C GLY A 28 -26.24 11.09 -29.71
N LYS A 29 -25.03 11.50 -29.30
CA LYS A 29 -23.82 10.68 -29.43
C LYS A 29 -23.86 9.47 -28.49
N ILE A 30 -23.28 8.35 -28.92
CA ILE A 30 -23.21 7.13 -28.10
C ILE A 30 -22.37 7.39 -26.86
N ARG A 31 -22.89 7.00 -25.70
CA ARG A 31 -22.23 7.07 -24.39
C ARG A 31 -21.75 5.71 -23.94
N ILE A 32 -22.60 4.69 -24.07
CA ILE A 32 -22.29 3.30 -23.70
C ILE A 32 -22.81 2.37 -24.79
N GLN A 33 -22.02 1.37 -25.14
CA GLN A 33 -22.43 0.21 -25.93
C GLN A 33 -22.14 -1.05 -25.13
N THR A 34 -23.11 -1.96 -25.00
CA THR A 34 -22.95 -3.21 -24.20
C THR A 34 -23.56 -4.40 -24.92
N GLN A 35 -22.82 -5.51 -24.97
CA GLN A 35 -23.28 -6.80 -25.48
C GLN A 35 -24.06 -7.60 -24.42
N TYR A 36 -25.15 -8.23 -24.85
CA TYR A 36 -26.03 -9.06 -24.03
C TYR A 36 -26.23 -10.44 -24.64
N VAL A 37 -26.43 -11.43 -23.77
CA VAL A 37 -26.91 -12.77 -24.09
C VAL A 37 -27.96 -13.13 -23.05
N ASN A 38 -29.18 -13.48 -23.48
CA ASN A 38 -30.31 -13.82 -22.60
C ASN A 38 -30.56 -12.73 -21.53
N ASP A 39 -30.65 -11.47 -21.95
CA ASP A 39 -30.86 -10.29 -21.10
C ASP A 39 -29.78 -10.03 -20.03
N LYS A 40 -28.65 -10.74 -20.07
CA LYS A 40 -27.49 -10.51 -19.20
C LYS A 40 -26.32 -9.96 -19.99
N LYS A 41 -25.57 -9.02 -19.40
CA LYS A 41 -24.32 -8.53 -20.01
C LYS A 41 -23.37 -9.71 -20.24
N ASN A 42 -22.96 -9.90 -21.48
CA ASN A 42 -22.06 -10.98 -21.85
C ASN A 42 -21.31 -10.56 -23.11
N GLY A 43 -19.99 -10.41 -23.00
CA GLY A 43 -19.15 -9.78 -24.01
C GLY A 43 -18.69 -8.37 -23.63
N GLN A 44 -18.39 -7.55 -24.63
CA GLN A 44 -17.80 -6.22 -24.47
C GLN A 44 -18.82 -5.17 -24.03
N GLN A 45 -18.38 -4.30 -23.13
CA GLN A 45 -18.97 -3.00 -22.86
C GLN A 45 -17.93 -1.93 -23.17
N ILE A 46 -18.30 -0.96 -24.00
CA ILE A 46 -17.46 0.19 -24.34
C ILE A 46 -18.19 1.46 -23.92
N GLU A 47 -17.51 2.31 -23.14
CA GLU A 47 -17.97 3.66 -22.82
C GLU A 47 -17.18 4.66 -23.65
N PHE A 48 -17.83 5.73 -24.08
CA PHE A 48 -17.24 6.82 -24.85
C PHE A 48 -17.37 8.15 -24.10
N TYR A 49 -16.44 9.06 -24.33
CA TYR A 49 -16.59 10.47 -24.04
C TYR A 49 -17.57 11.12 -25.04
N GLU A 50 -18.10 12.30 -24.71
CA GLU A 50 -18.99 13.03 -25.63
C GLU A 50 -18.26 13.54 -26.88
N SER A 51 -16.93 13.62 -26.88
CA SER A 51 -16.14 13.80 -28.10
C SER A 51 -16.25 12.62 -29.09
N GLY A 52 -16.61 11.43 -28.60
CA GLY A 52 -16.56 10.16 -29.33
C GLY A 52 -15.28 9.36 -29.06
N ALA A 53 -14.33 9.91 -28.30
CA ALA A 53 -13.16 9.16 -27.87
C ALA A 53 -13.56 8.01 -26.93
N LYS A 54 -12.86 6.88 -27.02
CA LYS A 54 -13.10 5.74 -26.11
C LYS A 54 -12.72 6.16 -24.68
N LYS A 55 -13.60 5.88 -23.72
CA LYS A 55 -13.41 6.19 -22.30
C LYS A 55 -13.08 4.96 -21.48
N SER A 56 -13.76 3.84 -21.73
CA SER A 56 -13.42 2.56 -21.11
C SER A 56 -13.86 1.38 -21.97
N GLU A 57 -13.22 0.23 -21.77
CA GLU A 57 -13.65 -1.06 -22.29
C GLU A 57 -13.57 -2.13 -21.20
N LYS A 58 -14.61 -2.96 -21.11
CA LYS A 58 -14.75 -4.01 -20.09
C LYS A 58 -15.34 -5.25 -20.75
N THR A 59 -14.94 -6.43 -20.28
CA THR A 59 -15.58 -7.68 -20.68
C THR A 59 -16.45 -8.19 -19.54
N PHE A 60 -17.65 -8.67 -19.88
CA PHE A 60 -18.59 -9.28 -18.96
C PHE A 60 -18.80 -10.76 -19.31
N VAL A 61 -18.94 -11.60 -18.29
CA VAL A 61 -19.40 -12.99 -18.41
C VAL A 61 -20.54 -13.17 -17.41
N ASP A 62 -21.72 -13.57 -17.89
CA ASP A 62 -22.93 -13.76 -17.08
C ASP A 62 -23.27 -12.58 -16.14
N GLY A 63 -23.11 -11.36 -16.65
CA GLY A 63 -23.40 -10.13 -15.92
C GLY A 63 -22.28 -9.62 -15.01
N LYS A 64 -21.12 -10.29 -14.95
CA LYS A 64 -19.99 -9.92 -14.08
C LYS A 64 -18.75 -9.55 -14.88
N GLU A 65 -17.99 -8.54 -14.46
CA GLU A 65 -16.72 -8.17 -15.08
C GLU A 65 -15.71 -9.33 -15.02
N GLN A 66 -15.00 -9.53 -16.12
CA GLN A 66 -14.04 -10.61 -16.28
C GLN A 66 -12.89 -10.15 -17.18
N GLY A 67 -11.65 -10.45 -16.79
CA GLY A 67 -10.45 -10.08 -17.55
C GLY A 67 -10.01 -8.64 -17.31
N MET A 68 -9.18 -8.11 -18.21
CA MET A 68 -8.64 -6.75 -18.09
C MET A 68 -9.67 -5.72 -18.56
N ALA A 69 -9.96 -4.75 -17.69
CA ALA A 69 -10.64 -3.52 -18.07
C ALA A 69 -9.61 -2.43 -18.36
N THR A 70 -9.80 -1.69 -19.46
CA THR A 70 -8.94 -0.56 -19.82
C THR A 70 -9.76 0.72 -19.72
N GLU A 71 -9.22 1.71 -19.01
CA GLU A 71 -9.72 3.08 -19.01
C GLU A 71 -8.76 3.96 -19.80
N TYR A 72 -9.30 4.98 -20.46
CA TYR A 72 -8.55 5.88 -21.33
C TYR A 72 -8.79 7.32 -20.88
N TYR A 73 -7.79 8.18 -21.09
CA TYR A 73 -7.98 9.63 -21.14
C TYR A 73 -8.68 10.01 -22.44
N GLU A 74 -9.28 11.20 -22.50
CA GLU A 74 -9.95 11.67 -23.71
C GLU A 74 -8.97 11.87 -24.89
N SER A 75 -7.68 12.06 -24.60
CA SER A 75 -6.58 12.03 -25.57
C SER A 75 -6.34 10.66 -26.22
N GLY A 76 -6.92 9.58 -25.67
CA GLY A 76 -6.71 8.20 -26.11
C GLY A 76 -5.57 7.49 -25.40
N THR A 77 -4.77 8.18 -24.58
CA THR A 77 -3.76 7.55 -23.72
C THR A 77 -4.43 6.63 -22.70
N VAL A 78 -3.85 5.46 -22.43
CA VAL A 78 -4.33 4.56 -21.37
C VAL A 78 -4.23 5.28 -20.02
N LYS A 79 -5.34 5.30 -19.29
CA LYS A 79 -5.46 5.85 -17.94
C LYS A 79 -5.32 4.78 -16.86
N ALA A 80 -5.91 3.60 -17.08
CA ALA A 80 -5.79 2.49 -16.16
C ALA A 80 -5.98 1.14 -16.84
N ASN A 81 -5.29 0.13 -16.33
CA ASN A 81 -5.52 -1.29 -16.58
C ASN A 81 -5.94 -1.94 -15.26
N VAL A 82 -7.13 -2.50 -15.19
CA VAL A 82 -7.72 -3.04 -13.96
C VAL A 82 -8.18 -4.48 -14.20
N PRO A 83 -7.55 -5.49 -13.57
CA PRO A 83 -7.94 -6.88 -13.77
C PRO A 83 -9.15 -7.24 -12.92
N TYR A 84 -10.18 -7.83 -13.53
CA TYR A 84 -11.38 -8.32 -12.88
C TYR A 84 -11.49 -9.85 -12.97
N GLU A 85 -11.92 -10.46 -11.89
CA GLU A 85 -12.37 -11.85 -11.86
C GLU A 85 -13.72 -11.93 -11.14
N LYS A 86 -14.74 -12.46 -11.83
CA LYS A 86 -16.10 -12.65 -11.28
C LYS A 86 -16.68 -11.37 -10.63
N GLY A 87 -16.42 -10.22 -11.24
CA GLY A 87 -16.93 -8.91 -10.80
C GLY A 87 -16.11 -8.22 -9.71
N ALA A 88 -15.00 -8.81 -9.24
CA ALA A 88 -14.10 -8.18 -8.27
C ALA A 88 -12.73 -7.90 -8.89
N ILE A 89 -12.06 -6.83 -8.47
CA ILE A 89 -10.67 -6.58 -8.89
C ILE A 89 -9.78 -7.68 -8.30
N GLN A 90 -9.00 -8.34 -9.14
CA GLN A 90 -8.15 -9.47 -8.78
C GLN A 90 -6.81 -9.39 -9.52
N GLY A 91 -5.73 -9.13 -8.79
CA GLY A 91 -4.38 -8.95 -9.34
C GLY A 91 -3.93 -7.49 -9.35
N THR A 92 -2.93 -7.19 -10.17
CA THR A 92 -2.28 -5.88 -10.21
C THR A 92 -3.02 -4.91 -11.11
N ALA A 93 -3.55 -3.84 -10.53
CA ALA A 93 -4.07 -2.71 -11.28
C ALA A 93 -2.97 -1.65 -11.46
N THR A 94 -2.86 -1.11 -12.67
CA THR A 94 -1.90 -0.06 -13.02
C THR A 94 -2.65 1.17 -13.47
N ARG A 95 -2.31 2.33 -12.92
CA ARG A 95 -2.77 3.64 -13.43
C ARG A 95 -1.60 4.38 -14.05
N TYR A 96 -1.90 5.21 -15.02
CA TYR A 96 -0.92 5.99 -15.76
C TYR A 96 -1.30 7.46 -15.69
N HIS A 97 -0.28 8.32 -15.75
CA HIS A 97 -0.46 9.73 -16.05
C HIS A 97 -0.82 9.91 -17.53
N GLU A 98 -1.35 11.07 -17.89
CA GLU A 98 -1.77 11.34 -19.27
C GLU A 98 -0.61 11.33 -20.29
N ASN A 99 0.63 11.47 -19.82
CA ASN A 99 1.84 11.30 -20.63
C ASN A 99 2.26 9.83 -20.83
N GLY A 100 1.47 8.87 -20.34
CA GLY A 100 1.70 7.43 -20.46
C GLY A 100 2.67 6.84 -19.43
N LYS A 101 3.30 7.65 -18.57
CA LYS A 101 4.12 7.14 -17.47
C LYS A 101 3.25 6.53 -16.39
N ILE A 102 3.75 5.49 -15.71
CA ILE A 102 3.04 4.85 -14.60
C ILE A 102 2.83 5.89 -13.50
N GLN A 103 1.60 5.98 -13.01
CA GLN A 103 1.21 6.77 -11.85
C GLN A 103 1.15 5.91 -10.59
N SER A 104 0.57 4.72 -10.70
CA SER A 104 0.50 3.80 -9.58
C SER A 104 0.39 2.34 -10.00
N VAL A 105 0.91 1.46 -9.14
CA VAL A 105 0.77 0.00 -9.22
C VAL A 105 0.20 -0.48 -7.90
N THR A 106 -0.93 -1.19 -7.92
CA THR A 106 -1.62 -1.62 -6.71
C THR A 106 -2.10 -3.06 -6.85
N LEU A 107 -1.79 -3.90 -5.86
CA LEU A 107 -2.20 -5.30 -5.83
C LEU A 107 -3.53 -5.46 -5.09
N TYR A 108 -4.50 -6.07 -5.76
CA TYR A 108 -5.83 -6.35 -5.23
C TYR A 108 -6.09 -7.85 -5.11
N GLU A 109 -6.80 -8.24 -4.06
CA GLU A 109 -7.42 -9.56 -3.92
C GLU A 109 -8.88 -9.38 -3.50
N LYS A 110 -9.82 -9.95 -4.27
CA LYS A 110 -11.27 -9.84 -4.04
C LYS A 110 -11.73 -8.39 -3.84
N GLY A 111 -11.17 -7.47 -4.62
CA GLY A 111 -11.50 -6.04 -4.56
C GLY A 111 -10.80 -5.25 -3.45
N MET A 112 -10.02 -5.89 -2.58
CA MET A 112 -9.30 -5.22 -1.48
C MET A 112 -7.83 -5.04 -1.82
N VAL A 113 -7.25 -3.89 -1.47
CA VAL A 113 -5.80 -3.67 -1.57
C VAL A 113 -5.11 -4.55 -0.54
N ILE A 114 -4.13 -5.35 -0.95
CA ILE A 114 -3.43 -6.29 -0.05
C ILE A 114 -1.96 -5.99 0.16
N ALA A 115 -1.40 -4.98 -0.53
CA ALA A 115 0.01 -4.62 -0.46
C ALA A 115 0.19 -3.10 -0.51
N PHE A 116 1.35 -2.62 -0.04
CA PHE A 116 1.77 -1.23 -0.23
C PHE A 116 1.79 -0.86 -1.72
N PRO A 117 1.08 0.21 -2.14
CA PRO A 117 1.07 0.64 -3.54
C PRO A 117 2.37 1.34 -3.91
N GLU A 118 2.85 1.14 -5.13
CA GLU A 118 3.95 1.92 -5.69
C GLU A 118 3.36 3.10 -6.46
N THR A 119 3.83 4.31 -6.18
CA THR A 119 3.31 5.56 -6.75
C THR A 119 4.44 6.40 -7.30
N TYR A 120 4.20 7.08 -8.41
CA TYR A 120 5.18 7.88 -9.13
C TYR A 120 4.56 9.20 -9.57
N ASP A 121 5.38 10.24 -9.62
CA ASP A 121 4.98 11.55 -10.12
C ASP A 121 4.84 11.55 -11.66
N SER A 122 4.43 12.69 -12.24
CA SER A 122 4.27 12.81 -13.69
C SER A 122 5.59 12.74 -14.47
N SER A 123 6.74 12.91 -13.80
CA SER A 123 8.06 12.69 -14.41
C SER A 123 8.46 11.21 -14.39
N GLY A 124 7.73 10.35 -13.67
CA GLY A 124 8.01 8.93 -13.52
C GLY A 124 8.95 8.62 -12.35
N GLU A 125 9.25 9.61 -11.51
CA GLU A 125 10.06 9.43 -10.32
C GLU A 125 9.18 8.91 -9.17
N PRO A 126 9.68 7.99 -8.33
CA PRO A 126 8.92 7.48 -7.19
C PRO A 126 8.53 8.60 -6.23
N GLU A 127 7.28 8.56 -5.76
CA GLU A 127 6.84 9.47 -4.70
C GLU A 127 7.71 9.28 -3.45
N ILE A 128 8.04 10.41 -2.81
CA ILE A 128 8.97 10.44 -1.68
C ILE A 128 8.27 10.36 -0.33
N GLN A 129 6.95 10.60 -0.28
CA GLN A 129 6.16 10.50 0.94
C GLN A 129 4.69 10.31 0.61
N GLY A 130 3.92 9.85 1.60
CA GLY A 130 2.48 9.74 1.43
C GLY A 130 1.79 9.09 2.61
N VAL A 131 0.59 8.59 2.34
CA VAL A 131 -0.28 7.95 3.32
C VAL A 131 -0.60 6.54 2.85
N TYR A 132 -0.53 5.59 3.78
CA TYR A 132 -0.91 4.21 3.58
C TYR A 132 -1.93 3.79 4.63
N ASN A 133 -3.05 3.21 4.18
CA ASN A 133 -4.04 2.62 5.09
C ASN A 133 -3.81 1.11 5.12
N ASP A 134 -3.46 0.59 6.28
CA ASP A 134 -3.22 -0.84 6.49
C ASP A 134 -4.56 -1.60 6.36
N PRO A 135 -4.70 -2.52 5.39
CA PRO A 135 -5.95 -3.23 5.16
C PRO A 135 -6.30 -4.22 6.29
N ARG A 136 -5.35 -4.54 7.17
CA ARG A 136 -5.56 -5.52 8.26
C ARG A 136 -6.40 -4.97 9.40
N ASP A 137 -6.29 -3.66 9.67
CA ASP A 137 -6.95 -2.99 10.80
C ASP A 137 -7.49 -1.58 10.47
N GLY A 138 -7.30 -1.10 9.25
CA GLY A 138 -7.69 0.25 8.81
C GLY A 138 -6.77 1.36 9.33
N GLN A 139 -5.66 1.02 9.99
CA GLN A 139 -4.76 2.01 10.55
C GLN A 139 -4.08 2.82 9.45
N ARG A 140 -4.23 4.14 9.52
CA ARG A 140 -3.48 5.08 8.68
C ARG A 140 -2.04 5.21 9.19
N TYR A 141 -1.08 5.10 8.29
CA TYR A 141 0.33 5.37 8.49
C TYR A 141 0.82 6.37 7.47
N GLU A 142 1.59 7.35 7.91
CA GLU A 142 2.46 8.12 7.02
C GLU A 142 3.69 7.29 6.65
N TRP A 143 4.24 7.52 5.46
CA TRP A 143 5.45 6.86 5.00
C TRP A 143 6.34 7.85 4.26
N VAL A 144 7.64 7.57 4.27
CA VAL A 144 8.67 8.37 3.61
C VAL A 144 9.71 7.48 2.93
N ARG A 145 10.20 7.91 1.77
CA ARG A 145 11.29 7.30 1.03
C ARG A 145 12.59 8.03 1.36
N ILE A 146 13.58 7.29 1.86
CA ILE A 146 14.91 7.83 2.17
C ILE A 146 15.94 6.95 1.48
N GLY A 147 16.57 7.51 0.45
CA GLY A 147 17.34 6.70 -0.51
C GLY A 147 16.41 5.77 -1.28
N GLU A 148 16.76 4.49 -1.35
CA GLU A 148 15.99 3.48 -2.07
C GLU A 148 14.87 2.85 -1.21
N ALA A 149 14.95 2.97 0.11
CA ALA A 149 14.05 2.31 1.07
C ALA A 149 12.81 3.16 1.37
N VAL A 150 11.68 2.49 1.60
CA VAL A 150 10.45 3.13 2.11
C VAL A 150 10.25 2.76 3.57
N TRP A 151 10.07 3.77 4.41
CA TRP A 151 9.89 3.63 5.84
C TRP A 151 8.51 4.12 6.25
N LEU A 152 7.90 3.44 7.22
CA LEU A 152 6.80 4.08 7.95
C LEU A 152 7.36 5.30 8.70
N ALA A 153 6.71 6.44 8.52
CA ALA A 153 6.99 7.73 9.17
C ALA A 153 6.31 7.86 10.55
N GLU A 154 5.58 6.81 10.97
CA GLU A 154 5.03 6.67 12.31
C GLU A 154 5.43 5.34 12.95
N ASN A 155 5.47 5.31 14.29
CA ASN A 155 5.64 4.06 15.03
C ASN A 155 4.44 3.15 14.77
N ALA A 156 4.68 1.86 14.52
CA ALA A 156 3.61 0.90 14.23
C ALA A 156 2.58 0.84 15.38
N LYS A 157 1.29 0.80 15.03
CA LYS A 157 0.16 0.78 15.97
C LYS A 157 -0.72 -0.48 15.84
N TYR A 158 -0.34 -1.42 14.96
CA TYR A 158 -1.02 -2.69 14.77
C TYR A 158 -1.19 -3.44 16.09
N ALA A 159 -2.40 -3.93 16.37
CA ALA A 159 -2.73 -4.58 17.63
C ALA A 159 -2.80 -6.11 17.45
N PRO A 160 -1.68 -6.86 17.58
CA PRO A 160 -1.74 -8.31 17.56
C PRO A 160 -2.51 -8.85 18.78
N VAL A 161 -2.99 -10.09 18.67
CA VAL A 161 -3.77 -10.79 19.70
C VAL A 161 -3.07 -10.76 21.07
N GLN A 162 -1.74 -10.90 21.08
CA GLN A 162 -0.92 -10.86 22.28
C GLN A 162 0.43 -10.19 22.02
N GLY A 163 1.18 -9.93 23.09
CA GLY A 163 2.56 -9.49 23.02
C GLY A 163 2.77 -8.04 22.55
N SER A 164 1.71 -7.22 22.59
CA SER A 164 1.81 -5.77 22.42
C SER A 164 1.12 -5.03 23.55
N LEU A 165 1.58 -3.80 23.80
CA LEU A 165 1.08 -2.94 24.85
C LEU A 165 0.86 -1.52 24.32
N CYS A 166 -0.33 -0.97 24.59
CA CYS A 166 -0.63 0.43 24.43
C CYS A 166 -0.81 1.07 25.81
N ILE A 167 0.12 1.94 26.21
CA ILE A 167 -0.05 2.83 27.37
C ILE A 167 -0.43 4.24 26.90
N GLN A 168 0.14 4.70 25.79
CA GLN A 168 -0.13 6.01 25.16
C GLN A 168 0.03 5.94 23.63
N CYS A 169 -0.60 4.95 22.98
CA CYS A 169 -0.37 4.71 21.55
C CYS A 169 -0.82 5.84 20.63
N ASN A 170 -1.72 6.71 21.10
CA ASN A 170 -2.09 7.93 20.41
C ASN A 170 -0.94 8.96 20.35
N VAL A 171 0.02 8.89 21.28
CA VAL A 171 1.17 9.81 21.36
C VAL A 171 2.45 9.15 20.87
N TRP A 172 2.76 7.94 21.33
CA TRP A 172 4.07 7.29 21.16
C TRP A 172 4.04 6.01 20.30
N GLY A 173 2.83 5.54 19.94
CA GLY A 173 2.64 4.23 19.31
C GLY A 173 2.59 3.07 20.30
N ARG A 174 2.62 1.83 19.77
CA ARG A 174 2.61 0.62 20.59
C ARG A 174 4.02 0.11 20.88
N LEU A 175 4.17 -0.58 22.00
CA LEU A 175 5.35 -1.38 22.30
C LEU A 175 5.03 -2.86 22.07
N TYR A 176 6.00 -3.59 21.51
CA TYR A 176 5.87 -4.99 21.15
C TYR A 176 6.99 -5.78 21.83
N ASN A 177 6.74 -7.03 22.18
CA ASN A 177 7.85 -7.99 22.31
C ASN A 177 8.36 -8.39 20.92
N LEU A 178 9.50 -9.08 20.85
CA LEU A 178 10.13 -9.43 19.57
C LEU A 178 9.24 -10.34 18.72
N GLU A 179 8.54 -11.30 19.33
CA GLU A 179 7.67 -12.25 18.63
C GLU A 179 6.51 -11.53 17.93
N SER A 180 5.85 -10.61 18.64
CA SER A 180 4.76 -9.80 18.08
C SER A 180 5.27 -8.76 17.10
N ALA A 181 6.45 -8.19 17.32
CA ALA A 181 7.06 -7.22 16.39
C ALA A 181 7.30 -7.83 15.00
N LYS A 182 7.70 -9.11 14.93
CA LYS A 182 7.91 -9.84 13.66
C LYS A 182 6.65 -9.94 12.81
N ASN A 183 5.46 -9.81 13.41
CA ASN A 183 4.17 -9.92 12.73
C ASN A 183 3.41 -8.59 12.64
N ALA A 184 3.97 -7.51 13.20
CA ALA A 184 3.25 -6.23 13.31
C ALA A 184 3.39 -5.34 12.07
N CYS A 185 4.42 -5.53 11.24
CA CYS A 185 4.59 -4.75 10.02
C CYS A 185 3.51 -5.05 8.99
N PRO A 186 3.00 -4.03 8.26
CA PRO A 186 2.02 -4.22 7.18
C PRO A 186 2.56 -5.10 6.06
N THR A 187 1.66 -5.66 5.26
CA THR A 187 2.04 -6.43 4.07
C THR A 187 2.97 -5.59 3.18
N SER A 188 4.02 -6.23 2.65
CA SER A 188 5.14 -5.62 1.92
C SER A 188 6.17 -4.87 2.75
N PHE A 189 5.92 -4.65 4.05
CA PHE A 189 6.94 -4.16 4.98
C PHE A 189 7.45 -5.27 5.87
N ARG A 190 8.64 -5.07 6.43
CA ARG A 190 9.28 -5.96 7.39
C ARG A 190 9.88 -5.18 8.54
N ILE A 191 10.23 -5.93 9.59
CA ILE A 191 11.11 -5.43 10.64
C ILE A 191 12.48 -5.06 10.02
N PRO A 192 13.05 -3.89 10.32
CA PRO A 192 14.35 -3.50 9.79
C PRO A 192 15.46 -4.34 10.40
N ARG A 193 16.50 -4.61 9.63
CA ARG A 193 17.78 -5.13 10.09
C ARG A 193 18.64 -4.00 10.63
N ILE A 194 19.68 -4.34 11.37
CA ILE A 194 20.74 -3.38 11.72
C ILE A 194 21.32 -2.75 10.45
N ALA A 195 21.45 -3.52 9.37
CA ALA A 195 21.94 -3.03 8.08
C ALA A 195 21.06 -1.93 7.48
N ASP A 196 19.73 -2.03 7.61
CA ASP A 196 18.81 -1.01 7.08
C ASP A 196 18.96 0.31 7.85
N TRP A 197 19.06 0.24 9.17
CA TRP A 197 19.29 1.42 10.03
C TRP A 197 20.64 2.08 9.76
N LYS A 198 21.70 1.29 9.55
CA LYS A 198 23.01 1.82 9.16
C LYS A 198 22.96 2.49 7.79
N LYS A 199 22.32 1.86 6.81
CA LYS A 199 22.15 2.43 5.48
C LYS A 199 21.36 3.73 5.52
N LEU A 200 20.28 3.77 6.32
CA LEU A 200 19.51 4.99 6.57
C LEU A 200 20.41 6.10 7.15
N ALA A 201 21.21 5.80 8.17
CA ALA A 201 22.13 6.76 8.77
C ALA A 201 23.18 7.29 7.77
N GLU A 202 23.74 6.40 6.93
CA GLU A 202 24.68 6.77 5.87
C GLU A 202 24.03 7.70 4.83
N THR A 203 22.80 7.39 4.39
CA THR A 203 22.05 8.22 3.44
C THR A 203 21.71 9.59 4.02
N VAL A 204 21.38 9.67 5.32
CA VAL A 204 21.09 10.94 6.01
C VAL A 204 22.37 11.77 6.22
N GLY A 205 23.51 11.10 6.40
CA GLY A 205 24.81 11.72 6.57
C GLY A 205 25.04 12.25 7.99
N LYS A 206 25.59 13.46 8.12
CA LYS A 206 26.03 14.02 9.41
C LYS A 206 24.86 14.18 10.39
N ASN A 207 25.06 13.72 11.63
CA ASN A 207 24.10 13.78 12.74
C ASN A 207 22.76 13.07 12.44
N PRO A 208 22.79 11.79 12.03
CA PRO A 208 21.61 11.12 11.50
C PRO A 208 20.46 11.04 12.50
N ALA A 209 20.74 10.81 13.80
CA ALA A 209 19.68 10.74 14.80
C ALA A 209 18.99 12.09 15.00
N ARG A 210 19.74 13.21 14.98
CA ARG A 210 19.15 14.55 15.11
C ARG A 210 18.21 14.86 13.96
N LYS A 211 18.58 14.46 12.73
CA LYS A 211 17.80 14.73 11.52
C LYS A 211 16.55 13.87 11.36
N LEU A 212 16.56 12.67 11.93
CA LEU A 212 15.43 11.73 11.86
C LEU A 212 14.46 11.87 13.05
N LYS A 213 14.91 12.45 14.17
CA LYS A 213 14.04 12.74 15.31
C LYS A 213 12.95 13.75 14.95
N ALA A 214 11.76 13.53 15.50
CA ALA A 214 10.66 14.46 15.42
C ALA A 214 11.06 15.83 15.97
N SER A 215 10.46 16.88 15.43
CA SER A 215 10.69 18.27 15.84
C SER A 215 10.01 18.67 17.15
N PHE A 216 9.32 17.74 17.81
CA PHE A 216 8.70 17.92 19.12
C PHE A 216 8.56 16.57 19.84
N GLY A 217 8.37 16.64 21.17
CA GLY A 217 8.07 15.48 22.01
C GLY A 217 9.28 14.82 22.66
N TRP A 218 10.47 15.43 22.58
CA TRP A 218 11.64 15.08 23.36
C TRP A 218 11.83 16.07 24.52
N ASN A 219 12.32 15.60 25.66
CA ASN A 219 12.58 16.44 26.82
C ASN A 219 13.88 17.25 26.66
N ASP A 220 14.02 18.32 27.45
CA ASP A 220 15.25 19.11 27.62
C ASP A 220 15.89 19.57 26.30
N ASP A 221 15.07 20.15 25.41
CA ASP A 221 15.48 20.60 24.07
C ASP A 221 16.09 19.47 23.19
N GLY A 222 15.69 18.23 23.48
CA GLY A 222 16.16 17.02 22.81
C GLY A 222 15.55 16.77 21.43
N ASP A 223 14.74 17.69 20.92
CA ASP A 223 14.02 17.54 19.65
C ASP A 223 14.99 17.45 18.45
N GLY A 224 14.51 16.79 17.40
CA GLY A 224 15.21 16.71 16.13
C GLY A 224 14.88 17.87 15.18
N SER A 225 15.50 17.85 14.00
CA SER A 225 15.12 18.73 12.90
C SER A 225 14.06 18.14 11.97
N ASP A 226 13.81 16.83 12.05
CA ASP A 226 12.91 16.06 11.18
C ASP A 226 13.08 16.39 9.67
N GLU A 227 14.32 16.59 9.23
CA GLU A 227 14.67 17.00 7.85
C GLU A 227 14.17 16.02 6.78
N PHE A 228 13.89 14.78 7.18
CA PHE A 228 13.47 13.68 6.32
C PHE A 228 12.05 13.22 6.62
N SER A 229 11.26 13.97 7.40
CA SER A 229 9.88 13.60 7.75
C SER A 229 9.75 12.16 8.30
N PHE A 230 10.80 11.68 8.96
CA PHE A 230 10.83 10.34 9.55
C PHE A 230 10.22 10.35 10.95
N ALA A 231 10.28 11.48 11.65
CA ALA A 231 9.56 11.77 12.88
C ALA A 231 9.76 10.73 14.01
N VAL A 232 11.00 10.36 14.35
CA VAL A 232 11.25 9.50 15.54
C VAL A 232 10.73 10.20 16.79
N ARG A 233 9.72 9.59 17.42
CA ARG A 233 9.16 10.03 18.70
C ARG A 233 9.82 9.30 19.85
N ALA A 234 10.04 9.99 20.97
CA ALA A 234 10.65 9.47 22.20
C ALA A 234 9.73 8.49 22.95
N SER A 235 9.45 7.35 22.32
CA SER A 235 8.47 6.37 22.78
C SER A 235 8.92 5.51 23.95
N GLY A 236 10.09 5.78 24.54
CA GLY A 236 10.60 5.05 25.68
C GLY A 236 10.61 3.54 25.45
N VAL A 237 10.38 2.80 26.53
CA VAL A 237 10.53 1.34 26.56
C VAL A 237 9.77 0.71 27.73
N LEU A 238 9.51 -0.58 27.62
CA LEU A 238 9.02 -1.42 28.72
C LEU A 238 10.07 -2.48 29.04
N PHE A 239 10.86 -2.28 30.10
CA PHE A 239 11.81 -3.28 30.62
C PHE A 239 11.13 -4.38 31.47
N ASN A 240 10.03 -4.93 30.97
CA ASN A 240 9.28 -6.02 31.59
C ASN A 240 8.60 -6.83 30.48
N PRO A 241 8.27 -8.12 30.69
CA PRO A 241 7.43 -8.83 29.74
C PRO A 241 6.11 -8.10 29.50
N VAL A 242 5.69 -8.02 28.24
CA VAL A 242 4.47 -7.31 27.82
C VAL A 242 3.17 -7.93 28.36
N ASP A 243 3.21 -9.18 28.80
CA ASP A 243 2.12 -9.96 29.39
C ASP A 243 1.96 -9.77 30.92
N VAL A 244 2.82 -8.97 31.56
CA VAL A 244 2.67 -8.68 33.01
C VAL A 244 1.35 -7.96 33.32
N PRO A 245 0.77 -8.14 34.52
CA PRO A 245 -0.43 -7.41 34.95
C PRO A 245 -0.26 -5.89 34.83
N GLU A 246 -1.35 -5.19 34.48
CA GLU A 246 -1.35 -3.77 34.16
C GLU A 246 -0.71 -2.90 35.25
N ASN A 247 -1.04 -3.17 36.52
CA ASN A 247 -0.50 -2.46 37.68
C ASN A 247 1.02 -2.64 37.90
N LYS A 248 1.67 -3.57 37.19
CA LYS A 248 3.12 -3.80 37.23
C LYS A 248 3.85 -3.30 35.96
N ARG A 249 3.11 -2.76 34.99
CA ARG A 249 3.69 -2.22 33.76
C ARG A 249 4.29 -0.84 34.06
N LYS A 250 5.62 -0.73 33.99
CA LYS A 250 6.33 0.55 34.14
C LYS A 250 6.94 0.96 32.80
N PHE A 251 6.32 1.93 32.16
CA PHE A 251 6.90 2.62 31.01
C PHE A 251 8.05 3.50 31.46
N GLN A 252 9.18 3.41 30.78
CA GLN A 252 10.42 4.07 31.18
C GLN A 252 11.01 4.86 30.01
N GLU A 253 11.76 5.91 30.34
CA GLU A 253 12.54 6.72 29.38
C GLU A 253 11.72 7.41 28.27
N ALA A 254 10.41 7.55 28.49
CA ALA A 254 9.52 8.40 27.71
C ALA A 254 10.08 9.83 27.60
N GLY A 255 10.09 10.41 26.40
CA GLY A 255 10.64 11.75 26.19
C GLY A 255 12.18 11.81 26.11
N ASP A 256 12.89 10.78 26.59
CA ASP A 256 14.35 10.77 26.64
C ASP A 256 14.99 9.84 25.62
N LYS A 257 14.36 8.70 25.32
CA LYS A 257 14.84 7.71 24.36
C LYS A 257 13.71 7.12 23.53
N ALA A 258 14.09 6.55 22.39
CA ALA A 258 13.21 5.72 21.57
C ALA A 258 13.96 4.43 21.19
N PHE A 259 13.28 3.30 21.33
CA PHE A 259 13.82 1.98 21.06
C PHE A 259 13.04 1.32 19.94
N PHE A 260 13.72 0.90 18.87
CA PHE A 260 13.11 0.24 17.72
C PHE A 260 13.69 -1.14 17.52
N TRP A 261 12.82 -2.14 17.43
CA TRP A 261 13.23 -3.50 17.15
C TRP A 261 13.99 -3.63 15.82
N THR A 262 15.00 -4.50 15.83
CA THR A 262 15.64 -5.02 14.62
C THR A 262 15.34 -6.51 14.43
N GLU A 263 15.44 -7.00 13.19
CA GLU A 263 15.17 -8.41 12.85
C GLU A 263 16.01 -9.38 13.68
N GLU A 264 17.24 -8.99 13.99
CA GLU A 264 18.22 -9.75 14.78
C GLU A 264 17.87 -9.84 16.27
N GLY A 265 16.79 -9.18 16.72
CA GLY A 265 16.38 -9.14 18.13
C GLY A 265 17.15 -8.13 18.98
N SER A 266 17.91 -7.25 18.35
CA SER A 266 18.50 -6.06 18.98
C SER A 266 17.55 -4.87 18.85
N VAL A 267 17.94 -3.72 19.42
CA VAL A 267 17.20 -2.46 19.25
C VAL A 267 18.10 -1.35 18.71
N ALA A 268 17.58 -0.59 17.76
CA ALA A 268 18.11 0.72 17.40
C ALA A 268 17.62 1.76 18.41
N VAL A 269 18.53 2.56 18.95
CA VAL A 269 18.28 3.48 20.05
C VAL A 269 18.59 4.91 19.63
N PHE A 270 17.60 5.78 19.79
CA PHE A 270 17.72 7.23 19.69
C PHE A 270 17.67 7.83 21.08
N GLN A 271 18.48 8.87 21.33
CA GLN A 271 18.58 9.52 22.63
C GLN A 271 18.46 11.04 22.47
N LYS A 272 17.85 11.73 23.44
CA LYS A 272 17.68 13.20 23.39
C LYS A 272 19.00 13.94 23.13
N ASN A 273 20.06 13.55 23.83
CA ASN A 273 21.36 14.24 23.81
C ASN A 273 22.37 13.61 22.83
N SER A 274 21.90 12.81 21.86
CA SER A 274 22.77 12.17 20.87
C SER A 274 22.33 12.47 19.45
N SER A 275 23.32 12.67 18.59
CA SER A 275 23.16 12.79 17.15
C SER A 275 23.37 11.47 16.40
N GLU A 276 23.70 10.40 17.10
CA GLU A 276 24.03 9.08 16.54
C GLU A 276 22.97 8.03 16.88
N ILE A 277 22.79 7.05 16.00
CA ILE A 277 21.93 5.89 16.23
C ILE A 277 22.79 4.78 16.85
N ARG A 278 22.37 4.26 18.01
CA ARG A 278 23.07 3.16 18.69
C ARG A 278 22.33 1.84 18.52
N PHE A 279 23.05 0.73 18.63
CA PHE A 279 22.45 -0.60 18.61
C PHE A 279 22.79 -1.33 19.90
N GLU A 280 21.78 -1.87 20.56
CA GLU A 280 21.92 -2.48 21.88
C GLU A 280 21.28 -3.87 21.89
N LYS A 281 21.91 -4.82 22.62
CA LYS A 281 21.28 -6.10 22.91
C LYS A 281 20.05 -5.85 23.78
N PHE A 282 18.97 -6.55 23.51
CA PHE A 282 17.71 -6.32 24.19
C PHE A 282 17.01 -7.63 24.53
N ASN A 283 16.24 -7.66 25.62
CA ASN A 283 15.53 -8.86 26.02
C ASN A 283 14.31 -9.05 25.10
N PRO A 284 14.17 -10.20 24.40
CA PRO A 284 13.09 -10.41 23.42
C PRO A 284 11.68 -10.36 24.04
N LYS A 285 11.55 -10.49 25.36
CA LYS A 285 10.26 -10.39 26.08
C LYS A 285 9.84 -8.95 26.39
N PHE A 286 10.79 -8.02 26.42
CA PHE A 286 10.54 -6.61 26.76
C PHE A 286 9.79 -5.89 25.63
N GLY A 287 9.20 -4.73 25.94
CA GLY A 287 8.45 -3.95 24.97
C GLY A 287 9.30 -2.84 24.35
N ALA A 288 9.51 -2.86 23.04
CA ALA A 288 10.09 -1.76 22.26
C ALA A 288 9.18 -1.38 21.08
N SER A 289 9.35 -0.17 20.54
CA SER A 289 8.59 0.29 19.38
C SER A 289 9.06 -0.39 18.09
N LEU A 290 8.31 -0.18 17.01
CA LEU A 290 8.62 -0.73 15.70
C LEU A 290 8.46 0.35 14.64
N ARG A 291 9.47 0.43 13.77
CA ARG A 291 9.44 1.16 12.49
C ARG A 291 9.62 0.12 11.41
N CYS A 292 8.73 0.09 10.43
CA CYS A 292 8.80 -0.93 9.39
C CYS A 292 9.41 -0.34 8.12
N VAL A 293 10.13 -1.19 7.39
CA VAL A 293 10.83 -0.83 6.15
C VAL A 293 10.42 -1.76 5.01
N LYS A 294 10.39 -1.24 3.79
CA LYS A 294 10.25 -1.96 2.52
C LYS A 294 11.49 -1.74 1.69
#